data_AF-A0A6A6FAG9-F1
#
_entry.id   AF-A0A6A6FAG9-F1
#
_cell.length_a   1.000
_cell.length_b   1.000
_cell.length_c   1.000
_cell.angle_alpha   90.00
_cell.angle_beta   90.00
_cell.angle_gamma   90.00
#
_symmetry.space_group_name_H-M   'P 1'
#
loop_
_entity.id
_entity.type
_entity.pdbx_description
1 polymer ?
#
loop_
_entity_poly.entity_id
_entity_poly.type
_entity_poly.pdbx_seq_one_letter_code
_entity_poly.pdbx_strand_id
1 'polypeptide(L)'
;MSASPGFPVPGRLFPVCCAAVRPAKIVDNPITITVDLWNVNLFVFLDRTTGVHSDETKLGDWIQPTSAHSPFIGKSPMERYLLLRQLISNTASDVNHEHFAIVDERTLQDGSILLIDGPWGKGEDEGVARAVRVVPEIAQERLLLYNIGEPEIDKDQAAALKAYDGVLRVGALRQHPLL
;
A
#
# COMPACT_ATOMS: atom_id res chain seq x y z
N MET A 1 -15.95 32.24 10.66
CA MET A 1 -14.72 31.55 10.22
C MET A 1 -15.07 30.08 10.12
N SER A 2 -15.24 29.57 8.89
CA SER A 2 -15.46 28.15 8.65
C SER A 2 -14.14 27.43 8.93
N ALA A 3 -14.10 26.55 9.93
CA ALA A 3 -12.96 25.67 10.09
C ALA A 3 -12.85 24.82 8.82
N SER A 4 -11.73 24.91 8.09
CA SER A 4 -11.42 23.88 7.09
C SER A 4 -11.59 22.52 7.78
N PRO A 5 -12.34 21.57 7.20
CA PRO A 5 -12.45 20.25 7.80
C PRO A 5 -11.03 19.70 7.92
N GLY A 6 -10.60 19.47 9.16
CA GLY A 6 -9.26 18.96 9.45
C GLY A 6 -9.03 17.68 8.65
N PHE A 7 -7.81 17.50 8.15
CA PHE A 7 -7.42 16.24 7.51
C PHE A 7 -7.63 15.09 8.51
N PRO A 8 -8.25 13.96 8.10
CA PRO A 8 -8.41 12.82 8.99
C PRO A 8 -7.04 12.29 9.39
N VAL A 9 -6.90 11.81 10.64
CA VAL A 9 -5.66 11.20 11.11
C VAL A 9 -5.48 9.85 10.40
N PRO A 10 -4.28 9.52 9.87
CA PRO A 10 -4.01 8.19 9.31
C PRO A 10 -4.20 7.07 10.34
N GLY A 11 -4.79 5.96 9.92
CA GLY A 11 -4.95 4.77 10.75
C GLY A 11 -3.70 3.88 10.80
N ARG A 12 -3.81 2.73 11.47
CA ARG A 12 -2.71 1.80 11.74
C ARG A 12 -2.53 0.71 10.67
N LEU A 13 -3.57 0.43 9.89
CA LEU A 13 -3.58 -0.66 8.92
C LEU A 13 -3.19 -0.15 7.53
N PHE A 14 -2.32 -0.86 6.81
CA PHE A 14 -1.88 -0.44 5.49
C PHE A 14 -2.81 -0.97 4.39
N PRO A 15 -3.53 -0.11 3.67
CA PRO A 15 -4.42 -0.58 2.62
C PRO A 15 -3.62 -1.08 1.41
N VAL A 16 -4.12 -2.15 0.79
CA VAL A 16 -3.63 -2.68 -0.48
C VAL A 16 -4.67 -2.39 -1.56
N CYS A 17 -4.39 -1.37 -2.37
CA CYS A 17 -5.21 -0.94 -3.48
C CYS A 17 -5.02 -1.88 -4.68
N CYS A 18 -6.07 -2.61 -5.04
CA CYS A 18 -6.04 -3.55 -6.16
C CYS A 18 -6.29 -2.80 -7.48
N ALA A 19 -5.22 -2.43 -8.17
CA ALA A 19 -5.28 -1.64 -9.39
C ALA A 19 -5.41 -2.47 -10.68
N ALA A 20 -5.26 -3.79 -10.59
CA ALA A 20 -5.41 -4.71 -11.72
C ALA A 20 -6.46 -5.80 -11.44
N VAL A 21 -7.02 -6.37 -12.52
CA VAL A 21 -7.91 -7.53 -12.44
C VAL A 21 -7.08 -8.77 -12.08
N ARG A 22 -7.31 -9.33 -10.89
CA ARG A 22 -6.47 -10.36 -10.27
C ARG A 22 -6.98 -11.77 -10.57
N PRO A 23 -6.12 -12.72 -10.95
CA PRO A 23 -6.36 -14.14 -10.68
C PRO A 23 -6.10 -14.44 -9.19
N ALA A 24 -6.90 -15.35 -8.60
CA ALA A 24 -6.90 -15.63 -7.15
C ALA A 24 -5.52 -15.93 -6.53
N LYS A 25 -4.61 -16.58 -7.28
CA LYS A 25 -3.30 -17.05 -6.80
C LYS A 25 -2.31 -15.96 -6.36
N ILE A 26 -2.51 -14.70 -6.76
CA ILE A 26 -1.52 -13.63 -6.52
C ILE A 26 -1.75 -12.93 -5.17
N VAL A 27 -2.92 -13.10 -4.54
CA VAL A 27 -3.22 -12.52 -3.22
C VAL A 27 -2.60 -13.36 -2.10
N ASP A 28 -2.54 -14.67 -2.29
CA ASP A 28 -1.99 -15.58 -1.28
C ASP A 28 -0.49 -15.34 -1.08
N ASN A 29 0.27 -15.04 -2.15
CA ASN A 29 1.72 -14.92 -2.05
C ASN A 29 2.20 -13.74 -1.15
N PRO A 30 1.78 -12.48 -1.38
CA PRO A 30 2.21 -11.35 -0.54
C PRO A 30 1.63 -11.41 0.88
N ILE A 31 0.41 -11.95 1.08
CA ILE A 31 -0.17 -12.13 2.42
C ILE A 31 0.55 -13.24 3.19
N THR A 32 0.82 -14.38 2.54
CA THR A 32 1.51 -15.51 3.19
C THR A 32 2.93 -15.09 3.59
N ILE A 33 3.65 -14.43 2.68
CA ILE A 33 5.00 -13.93 2.95
C ILE A 33 5.04 -12.95 4.12
N THR A 34 4.06 -12.03 4.24
CA THR A 34 4.06 -11.05 5.33
C THR A 34 3.65 -11.66 6.67
N VAL A 35 2.67 -12.58 6.67
CA VAL A 35 2.25 -13.33 7.87
C VAL A 35 3.40 -14.16 8.43
N ASP A 36 4.13 -14.88 7.57
CA ASP A 36 5.24 -15.76 7.97
C ASP A 36 6.39 -14.99 8.63
N LEU A 37 6.63 -13.74 8.22
CA LEU A 37 7.73 -12.92 8.71
C LEU A 37 7.41 -12.14 10.00
N TRP A 38 6.16 -11.69 10.17
CA TRP A 38 5.81 -10.75 11.25
C TRP A 38 4.84 -11.32 12.30
N ASN A 39 4.31 -12.53 12.12
CA ASN A 39 3.22 -13.12 12.93
C ASN A 39 1.93 -12.25 13.01
N VAL A 40 1.91 -11.11 12.32
CA VAL A 40 0.82 -10.14 12.25
C VAL A 40 0.84 -9.54 10.84
N ASN A 41 -0.32 -9.54 10.19
CA ASN A 41 -0.49 -8.87 8.91
C ASN A 41 -1.19 -7.53 9.11
N LEU A 42 -0.52 -6.44 8.76
CA LEU A 42 -1.08 -5.09 8.80
C LEU A 42 -1.69 -4.69 7.46
N PHE A 43 -1.58 -5.52 6.42
CA PHE A 43 -2.19 -5.26 5.13
C PHE A 43 -3.69 -5.53 5.11
N VAL A 44 -4.46 -4.59 4.57
CA VAL A 44 -5.90 -4.72 4.33
C VAL A 44 -6.17 -4.57 2.84
N PHE A 45 -6.58 -5.66 2.19
CA PHE A 45 -6.92 -5.64 0.77
C PHE A 45 -8.27 -4.98 0.55
N LEU A 46 -8.29 -3.89 -0.21
CA LEU A 46 -9.51 -3.15 -0.49
C LEU A 46 -10.01 -3.48 -1.91
N ASP A 47 -11.11 -4.22 -1.94
CA ASP A 47 -11.82 -4.58 -3.16
C ASP A 47 -13.06 -3.70 -3.40
N ARG A 48 -13.68 -3.16 -2.35
CA ARG A 48 -14.82 -2.24 -2.39
C ARG A 48 -14.72 -1.18 -1.29
N THR A 49 -15.23 0.02 -1.55
CA THR A 49 -15.28 1.14 -0.57
C THR A 49 -16.60 1.24 0.18
N THR A 50 -17.60 0.42 -0.16
CA THR A 50 -18.96 0.47 0.41
C THR A 50 -19.41 -0.87 1.03
N GLY A 51 -18.55 -1.89 1.01
CA GLY A 51 -18.86 -3.20 1.58
C GLY A 51 -18.53 -3.26 3.07
N VAL A 52 -19.40 -3.90 3.85
CA VAL A 52 -19.07 -4.35 5.20
C VAL A 52 -18.66 -5.81 5.10
N HIS A 53 -17.40 -6.10 5.42
CA HIS A 53 -16.91 -7.46 5.54
C HIS A 53 -17.00 -7.85 7.02
N SER A 54 -17.96 -8.72 7.36
CA SER A 54 -18.18 -9.16 8.75
C SER A 54 -17.31 -10.36 9.15
N ASP A 55 -16.77 -11.07 8.17
CA ASP A 55 -16.04 -12.31 8.37
C ASP A 55 -14.58 -12.14 7.95
N GLU A 56 -13.67 -12.76 8.71
CA GLU A 56 -12.28 -12.89 8.29
C GLU A 56 -12.19 -13.79 7.05
N THR A 57 -11.72 -13.24 5.94
CA THR A 57 -11.43 -14.06 4.75
C THR A 57 -10.17 -14.87 5.01
N LYS A 58 -10.28 -16.20 5.02
CA LYS A 58 -9.11 -17.09 5.11
C LYS A 58 -8.30 -17.03 3.83
N LEU A 59 -6.97 -17.11 3.98
CA LEU A 59 -6.04 -17.38 2.88
C LEU A 59 -6.52 -18.59 2.06
N GLY A 60 -6.59 -18.47 0.74
CA GLY A 60 -7.10 -19.53 -0.15
C GLY A 60 -8.62 -19.60 -0.35
N ASP A 61 -9.45 -18.91 0.44
CA ASP A 61 -10.92 -18.90 0.29
C ASP A 61 -11.42 -17.81 -0.69
N TRP A 62 -10.52 -17.25 -1.52
CA TRP A 62 -10.86 -16.26 -2.54
C TRP A 62 -11.56 -16.92 -3.75
N ILE A 63 -12.86 -17.22 -3.60
CA ILE A 63 -13.66 -17.96 -4.61
C ILE A 63 -13.91 -17.12 -5.89
N GLN A 64 -13.68 -15.81 -5.88
CA GLN A 64 -13.83 -14.95 -7.07
C GLN A 64 -12.68 -13.95 -7.21
N PRO A 65 -12.34 -13.52 -8.45
CA PRO A 65 -11.41 -12.43 -8.69
C PRO A 65 -12.02 -11.12 -8.16
N THR A 66 -11.86 -10.87 -6.87
CA THR A 66 -12.53 -9.78 -6.13
C THR A 66 -12.16 -8.39 -6.66
N SER A 67 -11.11 -8.24 -7.48
CA SER A 67 -10.72 -6.94 -8.02
C SER A 67 -11.33 -6.52 -9.35
N ALA A 68 -12.12 -7.34 -10.07
CA ALA A 68 -12.70 -6.90 -11.36
C ALA A 68 -13.55 -5.63 -11.23
N HIS A 69 -14.09 -5.37 -10.05
CA HIS A 69 -14.84 -4.17 -9.71
C HIS A 69 -14.13 -3.28 -8.70
N SER A 70 -12.80 -3.43 -8.55
CA SER A 70 -12.06 -2.63 -7.58
C SER A 70 -12.16 -1.15 -7.93
N PRO A 71 -12.47 -0.28 -6.96
CA PRO A 71 -12.58 1.16 -7.20
C PRO A 71 -11.23 1.79 -7.55
N PHE A 72 -10.11 1.04 -7.46
CA PHE A 72 -8.76 1.52 -7.69
C PHE A 72 -8.21 1.20 -9.09
N ILE A 73 -8.95 0.45 -9.92
CA ILE A 73 -8.58 0.18 -11.32
C ILE A 73 -8.57 1.48 -12.12
N GLY A 74 -7.53 1.68 -12.93
CA GLY A 74 -7.39 2.83 -13.82
C GLY A 74 -7.11 4.18 -13.13
N LYS A 75 -6.95 4.18 -11.80
CA LYS A 75 -6.67 5.40 -11.03
C LYS A 75 -5.18 5.71 -10.97
N SER A 76 -4.83 6.98 -10.81
CA SER A 76 -3.51 7.43 -10.40
C SER A 76 -3.29 7.18 -8.89
N PRO A 77 -2.04 7.18 -8.38
CA PRO A 77 -1.78 7.12 -6.94
C PRO A 77 -2.53 8.20 -6.14
N MET A 78 -2.62 9.43 -6.68
CA MET A 78 -3.34 10.53 -6.05
C MET A 78 -4.84 10.24 -5.93
N GLU A 79 -5.48 9.76 -7.00
CA GLU A 79 -6.90 9.38 -6.95
C GLU A 79 -7.17 8.24 -5.97
N ARG A 80 -6.22 7.30 -5.81
CA ARG A 80 -6.34 6.23 -4.80
C ARG A 80 -6.29 6.78 -3.39
N TYR A 81 -5.36 7.70 -3.12
CA TYR A 81 -5.33 8.42 -1.86
C TYR A 81 -6.66 9.11 -1.56
N LEU A 82 -7.18 9.90 -2.50
CA LEU A 82 -8.41 10.65 -2.28
C LEU A 82 -9.58 9.73 -1.94
N LEU A 83 -9.64 8.55 -2.56
CA LEU A 83 -10.62 7.51 -2.20
C LEU A 83 -10.40 6.94 -0.79
N LEU A 84 -9.16 6.63 -0.40
CA LEU A 84 -8.84 6.15 0.95
C LEU A 84 -9.19 7.20 2.01
N ARG A 85 -8.89 8.47 1.74
CA ARG A 85 -9.25 9.59 2.62
C ARG A 85 -10.76 9.74 2.76
N GLN A 86 -11.49 9.60 1.66
CA GLN A 86 -12.96 9.62 1.68
C GLN A 86 -13.52 8.44 2.48
N LEU A 87 -12.93 7.25 2.33
CA LEU A 87 -13.31 6.06 3.10
C LEU A 87 -13.19 6.30 4.61
N ILE A 88 -12.04 6.82 5.07
CA ILE A 88 -11.83 7.12 6.50
C ILE A 88 -12.84 8.14 7.00
N SER A 89 -13.04 9.22 6.24
CA SER A 89 -14.01 10.28 6.57
C SER A 89 -15.44 9.74 6.71
N ASN A 90 -15.80 8.71 5.95
CA ASN A 90 -17.15 8.16 5.90
C ASN A 90 -17.41 7.01 6.89
N THR A 91 -16.37 6.31 7.34
CA THR A 91 -16.53 5.00 8.01
C THR A 91 -15.76 4.84 9.32
N ALA A 92 -14.97 5.84 9.73
CA ALA A 92 -14.03 5.73 10.85
C ALA A 92 -13.05 4.54 10.73
N SER A 93 -12.76 4.13 9.48
CA SER A 93 -11.83 3.05 9.18
C SER A 93 -10.42 3.35 9.69
N ASP A 94 -9.75 2.32 10.22
CA ASP A 94 -8.38 2.40 10.77
C ASP A 94 -7.29 2.19 9.69
N VAL A 95 -7.60 2.50 8.43
CA VAL A 95 -6.62 2.43 7.34
C VAL A 95 -5.74 3.67 7.29
N ASN A 96 -4.47 3.48 6.96
CA ASN A 96 -3.52 4.53 6.68
C ASN A 96 -3.68 4.99 5.23
N HIS A 97 -4.18 6.21 5.04
CA HIS A 97 -4.36 6.75 3.69
C HIS A 97 -3.09 7.41 3.14
N GLU A 98 -2.10 7.72 3.98
CA GLU A 98 -0.82 8.34 3.61
C GLU A 98 0.21 7.29 3.14
N HIS A 99 0.18 6.10 3.74
CA HIS A 99 1.08 4.99 3.40
C HIS A 99 0.27 3.77 2.98
N PHE A 100 0.42 3.35 1.72
CA PHE A 100 -0.36 2.25 1.19
C PHE A 100 0.37 1.50 0.08
N ALA A 101 -0.09 0.29 -0.21
CA ALA A 101 0.44 -0.55 -1.27
C ALA A 101 -0.51 -0.56 -2.48
N ILE A 102 0.03 -0.74 -3.67
CA ILE A 102 -0.69 -0.95 -4.91
C ILE A 102 -0.26 -2.29 -5.52
N VAL A 103 -1.26 -3.11 -5.84
CA VAL A 103 -1.12 -4.32 -6.66
C VAL A 103 -1.64 -3.98 -8.06
N ASP A 104 -0.72 -3.80 -9.01
CA ASP A 104 -1.02 -3.42 -10.39
C ASP A 104 -0.61 -4.50 -11.39
N GLU A 105 -0.74 -4.23 -12.69
CA GLU A 105 -0.42 -5.19 -13.75
C GLU A 105 1.02 -5.68 -13.66
N ARG A 106 1.94 -4.81 -13.22
CA ARG A 106 3.35 -5.16 -13.07
C ARG A 106 3.57 -6.09 -11.89
N THR A 107 2.81 -5.95 -10.80
CA THR A 107 2.78 -6.97 -9.73
C THR A 107 2.42 -8.34 -10.27
N LEU A 108 1.53 -8.43 -11.26
CA LEU A 108 1.17 -9.71 -11.88
C LEU A 108 2.30 -10.30 -12.75
N GLN A 109 3.21 -9.45 -13.24
CA GLN A 109 4.32 -9.83 -14.12
C GLN A 109 5.56 -10.25 -13.34
N ASP A 110 5.96 -9.47 -12.34
CA ASP A 110 7.25 -9.63 -11.64
C ASP A 110 7.11 -9.88 -10.12
N GLY A 111 5.87 -9.91 -9.58
CA GLY A 111 5.60 -10.11 -8.17
C GLY A 111 5.93 -8.90 -7.28
N SER A 112 6.42 -7.79 -7.84
CA SER A 112 6.75 -6.59 -7.07
C SER A 112 5.50 -5.82 -6.63
N ILE A 113 5.56 -5.19 -5.47
CA ILE A 113 4.49 -4.33 -4.94
C ILE A 113 4.95 -2.88 -5.05
N LEU A 114 4.07 -1.99 -5.49
CA LEU A 114 4.33 -0.56 -5.49
C LEU A 114 3.89 0.03 -4.14
N LEU A 115 4.84 0.50 -3.34
CA LEU A 115 4.56 1.23 -2.11
C LEU A 115 4.42 2.71 -2.42
N ILE A 116 3.44 3.34 -1.78
CA ILE A 116 3.22 4.78 -1.82
C ILE A 116 3.51 5.34 -0.44
N ASP A 117 4.34 6.38 -0.42
CA ASP A 117 4.51 7.29 0.70
C ASP A 117 4.04 8.65 0.23
N GLY A 118 2.84 9.03 0.68
CA GLY A 118 2.27 10.33 0.35
C GLY A 118 2.90 11.43 1.19
N PRO A 119 3.41 12.50 0.58
CA PRO A 119 3.37 13.81 1.19
C PRO A 119 2.22 14.59 0.53
N TRP A 120 1.18 14.93 1.30
CA TRP A 120 0.33 16.06 0.92
C TRP A 120 0.59 17.14 1.94
N GLY A 121 1.38 18.14 1.54
CA GLY A 121 1.44 19.37 2.30
C GLY A 121 0.02 19.87 2.60
N LYS A 122 -0.18 20.48 3.77
CA LYS A 122 -1.43 21.21 4.02
C LYS A 122 -1.45 22.43 3.09
N GLY A 123 -2.11 22.37 1.94
CA GLY A 123 -2.27 23.52 1.04
C GLY A 123 -2.12 23.19 -0.45
N GLU A 124 -1.90 24.23 -1.27
CA GLU A 124 -1.85 24.18 -2.75
C GLU A 124 -0.65 23.42 -3.34
N ASP A 125 0.32 23.02 -2.51
CA ASP A 125 1.43 22.13 -2.90
C ASP A 125 1.06 20.65 -2.64
N GLU A 126 -0.01 20.18 -3.28
CA GLU A 126 -0.34 18.75 -3.34
C GLU A 126 0.74 18.03 -4.18
N GLY A 127 1.82 17.63 -3.51
CA GLY A 127 3.00 17.03 -4.13
C GLY A 127 2.73 15.73 -4.89
N VAL A 128 3.68 15.39 -5.76
CA VAL A 128 3.72 14.10 -6.47
C VAL A 128 3.91 12.98 -5.44
N ALA A 129 3.01 11.98 -5.45
CA ALA A 129 3.12 10.82 -4.57
C ALA A 129 4.48 10.13 -4.77
N ARG A 130 5.25 10.00 -3.68
CA ARG A 130 6.51 9.26 -3.72
C ARG A 130 6.18 7.77 -3.72
N ALA A 131 6.91 7.02 -4.53
CA ALA A 131 6.58 5.62 -4.78
C ALA A 131 7.82 4.78 -5.05
N VAL A 132 7.89 3.59 -4.43
CA VAL A 132 8.99 2.64 -4.66
C VAL A 132 8.44 1.25 -4.90
N ARG A 133 9.01 0.53 -5.86
CA ARG A 133 8.71 -0.89 -6.04
C ARG A 133 9.60 -1.72 -5.16
N VAL A 134 8.99 -2.67 -4.48
CA VAL A 134 9.66 -3.56 -3.53
C VAL A 134 9.23 -5.00 -3.78
N VAL A 135 10.03 -5.94 -3.32
CA VAL A 135 9.59 -7.33 -3.18
C VAL A 135 8.66 -7.51 -1.97
N PRO A 136 7.70 -8.46 -2.00
CA PRO A 136 6.71 -8.63 -0.95
C PRO A 136 7.29 -8.79 0.47
N GLU A 137 8.45 -9.43 0.59
CA GLU A 137 9.14 -9.74 1.84
C GLU A 137 9.44 -8.52 2.70
N ILE A 138 9.66 -7.35 2.06
CA ILE A 138 10.00 -6.10 2.76
C ILE A 138 8.84 -5.09 2.74
N ALA A 139 7.72 -5.40 2.10
CA ALA A 139 6.67 -4.42 1.84
C ALA A 139 6.04 -3.86 3.13
N GLN A 140 5.65 -4.74 4.07
CA GLN A 140 5.05 -4.33 5.34
C GLN A 140 6.05 -3.57 6.22
N GLU A 141 7.28 -4.08 6.33
CA GLU A 141 8.36 -3.42 7.07
C GLU A 141 8.58 -2.00 6.56
N ARG A 142 8.64 -1.83 5.23
CA ARG A 142 8.91 -0.52 4.65
C ARG A 142 7.79 0.48 4.92
N LEU A 143 6.52 0.07 4.86
CA LEU A 143 5.41 0.97 5.21
C LEU A 143 5.41 1.34 6.70
N LEU A 144 5.77 0.42 7.59
CA LEU A 144 5.96 0.72 9.02
C LEU A 144 7.05 1.77 9.23
N LEU A 145 8.18 1.59 8.55
CA LEU A 145 9.33 2.49 8.58
C LEU A 145 8.96 3.88 8.04
N TYR A 146 8.23 3.98 6.92
CA TYR A 146 7.71 5.26 6.43
C TYR A 146 6.77 5.94 7.42
N ASN A 147 5.92 5.16 8.09
CA ASN A 147 4.98 5.67 9.09
C ASN A 147 5.66 6.26 10.34
N ILE A 148 6.90 5.86 10.66
CA ILE A 148 7.71 6.49 11.72
C ILE A 148 8.72 7.51 11.18
N GLY A 149 8.70 7.78 9.87
CA GLY A 149 9.57 8.74 9.19
C GLY A 149 10.98 8.22 8.87
N GLU A 150 11.27 6.93 9.08
CA GLU A 150 12.63 6.40 8.97
C GLU A 150 12.67 5.01 8.33
N PRO A 151 13.40 4.79 7.23
CA PRO A 151 13.99 5.80 6.35
C PRO A 151 12.94 6.45 5.45
N GLU A 152 13.19 7.68 5.02
CA GLU A 152 12.44 8.33 3.94
C GLU A 152 12.42 7.46 2.67
N ILE A 153 11.26 7.38 2.01
CA ILE A 153 11.06 6.60 0.78
C ILE A 153 12.05 6.97 -0.34
N ASP A 154 12.55 8.21 -0.37
CA ASP A 154 13.48 8.68 -1.40
C ASP A 154 14.81 7.91 -1.36
N LYS A 155 15.25 7.47 -0.17
CA LYS A 155 16.43 6.61 -0.01
C LYS A 155 16.19 5.24 -0.64
N ASP A 156 15.01 4.69 -0.43
CA ASP A 156 14.57 3.41 -0.99
C ASP A 156 14.38 3.49 -2.51
N GLN A 157 13.83 4.59 -3.02
CA GLN A 157 13.75 4.86 -4.45
C GLN A 157 15.13 4.91 -5.08
N ALA A 158 16.08 5.63 -4.46
CA ALA A 158 17.45 5.71 -4.95
C ALA A 158 18.16 4.34 -4.95
N ALA A 159 17.87 3.49 -3.96
CA ALA A 159 18.37 2.11 -3.93
C ALA A 159 17.71 1.23 -5.00
N ALA A 160 16.39 1.34 -5.18
CA ALA A 160 15.64 0.61 -6.21
C ALA A 160 16.13 0.97 -7.62
N LEU A 161 16.38 2.25 -7.90
CA LEU A 161 16.89 2.74 -9.19
C LEU A 161 18.27 2.19 -9.58
N LYS A 162 19.04 1.68 -8.61
CA LYS A 162 20.32 1.00 -8.88
C LYS A 162 20.13 -0.46 -9.31
N ALA A 163 18.96 -1.04 -9.06
CA ALA A 163 18.62 -2.39 -9.48
C ALA A 163 18.22 -2.41 -10.96
N TYR A 164 18.54 -3.48 -11.68
CA TYR A 164 18.30 -3.59 -13.12
C TYR A 164 16.81 -3.48 -13.52
N ASP A 165 15.91 -3.86 -12.61
CA ASP A 165 14.46 -3.81 -12.80
C ASP A 165 13.79 -2.69 -12.00
N GLY A 166 14.55 -1.88 -11.26
CA GLY A 166 13.95 -0.84 -10.42
C GLY A 166 13.21 -1.38 -9.19
N VAL A 167 13.47 -2.61 -8.74
CA VAL A 167 12.81 -3.23 -7.58
C VAL A 167 13.77 -3.36 -6.39
N LEU A 168 13.36 -2.79 -5.26
CA LEU A 168 14.07 -2.89 -3.99
C LEU A 168 13.95 -4.28 -3.39
N ARG A 169 15.08 -4.82 -2.90
CA ARG A 169 15.20 -6.17 -2.31
C ARG A 169 15.96 -6.12 -1.00
N VAL A 170 15.77 -7.14 -0.15
CA VAL A 170 16.49 -7.33 1.13
C VAL A 170 18.00 -7.12 1.00
N GLY A 171 18.61 -7.62 -0.09
CA GLY A 171 20.04 -7.48 -0.33
C GLY A 171 20.54 -6.04 -0.43
N ALA A 172 19.70 -5.12 -0.93
CA ALA A 172 20.02 -3.69 -1.01
C ALA A 172 19.97 -2.99 0.36
N LEU A 173 19.14 -3.50 1.29
CA LEU A 173 19.01 -2.96 2.65
C LEU A 173 20.21 -3.32 3.53
N ARG A 174 20.81 -4.50 3.32
CA ARG A 174 21.98 -4.98 4.10
C ARG A 174 23.26 -4.17 3.88
N GLN A 175 23.32 -3.35 2.82
CA GLN A 175 24.47 -2.46 2.55
C GLN A 175 24.44 -1.17 3.39
N HIS A 176 23.33 -0.91 4.08
CA HIS A 176 23.16 0.17 5.04
C HIS A 176 22.43 -0.37 6.27
N PRO A 177 23.14 -1.01 7.23
CA PRO A 177 22.51 -1.47 8.46
C PRO A 177 21.82 -0.26 9.11
N LEU A 178 20.52 -0.40 9.37
CA LEU A 178 19.80 0.49 10.26
C LEU A 178 20.61 0.56 11.55
N LEU A 179 21.06 1.77 11.89
CA LEU A 179 21.88 2.05 13.07
C LEU A 179 21.14 1.67 14.37
#